data_AF-A0A7Y5M2D2-F1
#
_entry.id   AF-A0A7Y5M2D2-F1
#
_cell.length_a   1.000
_cell.length_b   1.000
_cell.length_c   1.000
_cell.angle_alpha   90.00
_cell.angle_beta   90.00
_cell.angle_gamma   90.00
#
_symmetry.space_group_name_H-M   'P 1'
#
loop_
_entity.id
_entity.type
_entity.pdbx_description
1 polymer ?
#
loop_
_entity_poly.entity_id
_entity_poly.type
_entity_poly.pdbx_seq_one_letter_code
_entity_poly.pdbx_strand_id
1 'polypeptide(L)'
;MHAIRPQDDPEFLELRRFFLREAAAMAREMADLLAGGAPDPGGERGRRFRKLAHDLRGSGGSYGFPIVTIHAGEAEDTHLEGGSPEALRAIVGMLEGSVRQAEALLGGPEPPPGGRAGNGGARVTIPPAGPEVR
;
A
#
# COMPACT_ATOMS: atom_id res chain seq x y z
N MET A 1 -21.68 9.52 -18.21
CA MET A 1 -20.52 8.61 -18.07
C MET A 1 -19.69 9.11 -16.90
N HIS A 2 -19.69 8.41 -15.77
CA HIS A 2 -18.78 8.75 -14.67
C HIS A 2 -17.41 8.16 -15.00
N ALA A 3 -16.38 9.00 -15.07
CA ALA A 3 -15.01 8.54 -15.19
C ALA A 3 -14.62 7.83 -13.88
N ILE A 4 -14.26 6.55 -13.97
CA ILE A 4 -13.64 5.84 -12.86
C ILE A 4 -12.29 6.52 -12.63
N ARG A 5 -12.06 7.01 -11.40
CA ARG A 5 -10.75 7.57 -11.06
C ARG A 5 -9.76 6.40 -10.99
N PRO A 6 -8.49 6.55 -11.43
CA PRO A 6 -7.53 5.43 -11.46
C PRO A 6 -7.41 4.68 -10.13
N GLN A 7 -7.57 5.35 -8.99
CA GLN A 7 -7.56 4.75 -7.65
C GLN A 7 -8.75 3.83 -7.33
N ASP A 8 -9.84 3.94 -8.08
CA ASP A 8 -11.07 3.15 -7.94
C ASP A 8 -11.13 2.03 -9.00
N ASP A 9 -10.09 1.90 -9.85
CA ASP A 9 -9.95 0.84 -10.85
C ASP A 9 -9.59 -0.50 -10.17
N PRO A 10 -10.39 -1.57 -10.35
CA PRO A 10 -10.11 -2.89 -9.80
C PRO A 10 -8.72 -3.43 -10.15
N GLU A 11 -8.25 -3.24 -11.39
CA GLU A 11 -6.94 -3.72 -11.83
C GLU A 11 -5.81 -2.98 -11.09
N PHE A 12 -5.96 -1.67 -10.91
CA PHE A 12 -5.00 -0.86 -10.17
C PHE A 12 -5.00 -1.22 -8.68
N LEU A 13 -6.16 -1.53 -8.10
CA LEU A 13 -6.26 -2.02 -6.72
C LEU A 13 -5.55 -3.37 -6.54
N GLU A 14 -5.63 -4.28 -7.52
CA GLU A 14 -4.88 -5.54 -7.49
C GLU A 14 -3.37 -5.32 -7.56
N LEU A 15 -2.90 -4.41 -8.43
CA LEU A 15 -1.48 -4.03 -8.50
C LEU A 15 -0.99 -3.45 -7.17
N ARG A 16 -1.80 -2.58 -6.54
CA ARG A 16 -1.49 -2.02 -5.21
C ARG A 16 -1.41 -3.10 -4.13
N ARG A 17 -2.30 -4.09 -4.15
CA ARG A 17 -2.22 -5.26 -3.25
C ARG A 17 -0.97 -6.10 -3.51
N PHE A 18 -0.63 -6.32 -4.78
CA PHE A 18 0.58 -7.05 -5.14
C PHE A 18 1.83 -6.33 -4.62
N PHE A 19 1.95 -5.03 -4.87
CA PHE A 19 3.02 -4.20 -4.35
C PHE A 19 3.15 -4.31 -2.83
N LEU A 20 2.05 -4.20 -2.07
CA LEU A 20 2.12 -4.27 -0.61
C LEU A 20 2.61 -5.64 -0.09
N ARG A 21 2.25 -6.73 -0.75
CA ARG A 21 2.78 -8.07 -0.41
C ARG A 21 4.29 -8.15 -0.63
N GLU A 22 4.79 -7.61 -1.75
CA GLU A 22 6.22 -7.54 -2.02
C GLU A 22 6.93 -6.62 -1.02
N ALA A 23 6.36 -5.44 -0.74
CA ALA A 23 6.90 -4.50 0.24
C ALA A 23 7.00 -5.11 1.63
N ALA A 24 5.99 -5.87 2.06
CA ALA A 24 6.03 -6.59 3.33
C ALA A 24 7.14 -7.64 3.36
N ALA A 25 7.38 -8.36 2.25
CA ALA A 25 8.48 -9.32 2.16
C ALA A 25 9.85 -8.64 2.21
N MET A 26 10.04 -7.54 1.46
CA MET A 26 11.28 -6.77 1.45
C MET A 26 11.58 -6.13 2.82
N ALA A 27 10.57 -5.60 3.51
CA ALA A 27 10.72 -5.03 4.85
C ALA A 27 11.17 -6.07 5.88
N ARG A 28 10.56 -7.26 5.85
CA ARG A 28 11.00 -8.39 6.70
C ARG A 28 12.42 -8.81 6.40
N GLU A 29 12.80 -8.92 5.12
CA GLU A 29 14.17 -9.26 4.74
C GLU A 29 15.17 -8.21 5.24
N MET A 30 14.83 -6.92 5.20
CA MET A 30 15.65 -5.87 5.80
C MET A 30 15.79 -6.03 7.32
N ALA A 31 14.72 -6.41 8.02
CA ALA A 31 14.77 -6.69 9.46
C ALA A 31 15.69 -7.89 9.76
N ASP A 32 15.59 -8.97 8.98
CA ASP A 32 16.45 -10.15 9.10
C ASP A 32 17.93 -9.80 8.84
N LEU A 33 18.20 -8.95 7.85
CA LEU A 33 19.53 -8.43 7.58
C LEU A 33 20.08 -7.59 8.74
N LEU A 34 19.25 -7.05 9.63
CA LEU A 34 19.68 -6.31 10.82
C LEU A 34 19.78 -7.18 12.08
N ALA A 35 19.19 -8.38 12.10
CA ALA A 35 19.23 -9.29 13.24
C ALA A 35 20.66 -9.73 13.58
N GLY A 36 21.51 -9.88 12.56
CA GLY A 36 22.94 -10.16 12.72
C GLY A 36 23.82 -8.91 12.89
N GLY A 37 23.29 -7.81 13.43
CA GLY A 37 23.96 -6.51 13.53
C GLY A 37 23.78 -5.62 12.29
N ALA A 38 24.19 -4.34 12.38
CA ALA A 38 24.14 -3.44 11.23
C ALA A 38 25.03 -3.97 10.10
N PRO A 39 24.50 -4.14 8.88
CA PRO A 39 25.31 -4.55 7.76
C PRO A 39 26.28 -3.43 7.40
N ASP A 40 27.53 -3.81 7.13
CA ASP A 40 28.51 -2.89 6.53
C ASP A 40 28.01 -2.43 5.14
N PRO A 41 27.93 -1.12 4.85
CA PRO A 41 27.46 -0.60 3.56
C PRO A 41 28.23 -1.14 2.35
N GLY A 42 29.52 -1.41 2.53
CA GLY A 42 30.38 -1.99 1.49
C GLY A 42 30.17 -3.50 1.30
N GLY A 43 29.65 -4.19 2.31
CA GLY A 43 29.46 -5.64 2.32
C GLY A 43 28.25 -6.11 1.52
N GLU A 44 28.19 -7.42 1.25
CA GLU A 44 27.08 -8.03 0.50
C GLU A 44 25.71 -7.79 1.17
N ARG A 45 25.64 -7.97 2.49
CA ARG A 45 24.43 -7.70 3.29
C ARG A 45 24.00 -6.23 3.19
N GLY A 46 24.95 -5.29 3.20
CA GLY A 46 24.66 -3.86 3.09
C GLY A 46 24.17 -3.48 1.70
N ARG A 47 24.83 -3.98 0.65
CA ARG A 47 24.36 -3.79 -0.73
C ARG A 47 22.95 -4.36 -0.94
N ARG A 48 22.64 -5.52 -0.34
CA ARG A 48 21.29 -6.10 -0.38
C ARG A 48 20.28 -5.22 0.36
N PHE A 49 20.58 -4.79 1.59
CA PHE A 49 19.75 -3.89 2.36
C PHE A 49 19.44 -2.60 1.59
N ARG A 50 20.47 -1.94 1.07
CA ARG A 50 20.35 -0.73 0.25
C ARG A 50 19.46 -0.94 -0.96
N LYS A 51 19.66 -2.05 -1.68
CA LYS A 51 18.86 -2.35 -2.87
C LYS A 51 17.37 -2.50 -2.52
N LEU A 52 17.04 -3.20 -1.45
CA LEU A 52 15.64 -3.36 -1.01
C LEU A 52 15.00 -2.01 -0.67
N ALA A 53 15.71 -1.18 0.10
CA ALA A 53 15.25 0.16 0.47
C ALA A 53 15.06 1.05 -0.77
N HIS A 54 16.03 1.03 -1.70
CA HIS A 54 15.99 1.76 -2.97
C HIS A 54 14.79 1.35 -3.84
N ASP A 55 14.60 0.04 -4.02
CA ASP A 55 13.51 -0.51 -4.83
C ASP A 55 12.15 -0.08 -4.26
N LEU A 56 11.98 -0.12 -2.93
CA LEU A 56 10.75 0.32 -2.25
C LEU A 56 10.52 1.82 -2.37
N ARG A 57 11.57 2.63 -2.22
CA ARG A 57 11.51 4.08 -2.41
C ARG A 57 11.01 4.40 -3.82
N GLY A 58 11.59 3.77 -4.84
CA GLY A 58 11.26 4.02 -6.25
C GLY A 58 9.86 3.54 -6.65
N SER A 59 9.43 2.39 -6.13
CA SER A 59 8.15 1.79 -6.52
C SER A 59 6.95 2.33 -5.71
N GLY A 60 7.12 2.66 -4.43
CA GLY A 60 6.02 3.10 -3.56
C GLY A 60 5.29 4.36 -4.05
N GLY A 61 6.00 5.28 -4.69
CA GLY A 61 5.40 6.50 -5.26
C GLY A 61 4.42 6.20 -6.39
N SER A 62 4.79 5.28 -7.29
CA SER A 62 3.98 4.87 -8.45
C SER A 62 2.66 4.20 -8.05
N TYR A 63 2.61 3.55 -6.88
CA TYR A 63 1.43 2.87 -6.37
C TYR A 63 0.63 3.68 -5.32
N GLY A 64 1.03 4.93 -5.08
CA GLY A 64 0.32 5.83 -4.15
C GLY A 64 0.54 5.52 -2.68
N PHE A 65 1.76 5.10 -2.30
CA PHE A 65 2.15 4.80 -0.91
C PHE A 65 3.28 5.73 -0.44
N PRO A 66 3.03 7.04 -0.29
CA PRO A 66 4.08 8.02 0.01
C PRO A 66 4.80 7.75 1.34
N ILE A 67 4.09 7.28 2.36
CA ILE A 67 4.69 6.98 3.66
C ILE A 67 5.65 5.77 3.60
N VAL A 68 5.32 4.77 2.76
CA VAL A 68 6.23 3.63 2.50
C VAL A 68 7.49 4.14 1.80
N THR A 69 7.33 4.99 0.78
CA THR A 69 8.46 5.62 0.08
C THR A 69 9.35 6.44 1.01
N ILE A 70 8.77 7.22 1.94
CA ILE A 70 9.53 8.04 2.89
C ILE A 70 10.37 7.15 3.81
N HIS A 71 9.77 6.19 4.51
CA HIS A 71 10.53 5.33 5.43
C HIS A 71 11.55 4.45 4.70
N ALA A 72 11.27 4.02 3.47
CA ALA A 72 12.24 3.31 2.64
C ALA A 72 13.43 4.20 2.25
N GLY A 73 13.18 5.46 1.90
CA GLY A 73 14.24 6.45 1.66
C GLY A 73 15.08 6.72 2.91
N GLU A 74 14.45 6.91 4.06
CA GLU A 74 15.15 7.08 5.34
C GLU A 74 16.03 5.87 5.67
N ALA A 75 15.57 4.64 5.39
CA ALA A 75 16.35 3.43 5.59
C ALA A 75 17.58 3.39 4.66
N GLU A 76 17.39 3.73 3.38
CA GLU A 76 18.47 3.80 2.38
C GLU A 76 19.54 4.82 2.78
N ASP A 77 19.10 6.06 3.08
CA ASP A 77 19.97 7.20 3.38
C ASP A 77 20.73 6.95 4.70
N THR A 78 20.03 6.52 5.76
CA THR A 78 20.66 6.18 7.06
C THR A 78 21.69 5.07 6.93
N HIS A 79 21.44 4.07 6.08
CA HIS A 79 22.39 2.99 5.87
C HIS A 79 23.65 3.48 5.14
N LEU A 80 23.49 4.34 4.12
CA LEU A 80 24.62 4.93 3.39
C LEU A 80 25.49 5.84 4.26
N GLU A 81 24.88 6.54 5.21
CA GLU A 81 25.57 7.41 6.16
C GLU A 81 26.26 6.66 7.31
N GLY A 82 26.13 5.32 7.36
CA GLY A 82 26.69 4.52 8.44
C GLY A 82 25.96 4.68 9.76
N GLY A 83 24.64 4.90 9.71
CA GLY A 83 23.78 5.03 10.88
C GLY A 83 23.84 3.84 11.81
N SER A 84 23.52 4.07 13.08
CA SER A 84 23.60 3.02 14.10
C SER A 84 22.63 1.86 13.83
N PRO A 85 22.96 0.63 14.28
CA PRO A 85 22.04 -0.50 14.18
C PRO A 85 20.66 -0.22 14.79
N GLU A 86 20.60 0.57 15.87
CA GLU A 86 19.35 0.94 16.56
C GLU A 86 18.50 1.88 15.69
N ALA A 87 19.13 2.86 15.04
CA ALA A 87 18.44 3.77 14.13
C ALA A 87 17.86 3.01 12.93
N LEU A 88 18.66 2.13 12.31
CA LEU A 88 18.20 1.30 11.20
C LEU A 88 17.04 0.39 11.59
N ARG A 89 17.10 -0.25 12.77
CA ARG A 89 16.00 -1.08 13.28
C ARG A 89 14.73 -0.27 13.53
N ALA A 90 14.86 0.94 14.09
CA ALA A 90 13.72 1.82 14.29
C ALA A 90 13.04 2.18 12.96
N ILE A 91 13.83 2.60 11.96
CA ILE A 91 13.31 2.97 10.64
C ILE A 91 12.67 1.78 9.92
N VAL A 92 13.31 0.60 9.94
CA VAL A 92 12.70 -0.61 9.37
C VAL A 92 11.40 -0.97 10.09
N GLY A 93 11.34 -0.81 11.42
CA GLY A 93 10.09 -0.98 12.17
C GLY A 93 8.99 0.02 11.76
N MET A 94 9.34 1.28 11.49
CA MET A 94 8.41 2.29 10.96
C MET A 94 7.95 1.93 9.54
N LEU A 95 8.83 1.41 8.70
CA LEU A 95 8.52 0.94 7.35
C LEU A 95 7.56 -0.26 7.38
N GLU A 96 7.80 -1.26 8.22
CA GLU A 96 6.86 -2.37 8.40
C GLU A 96 5.50 -1.89 8.92
N GLY A 97 5.51 -0.92 9.84
CA GLY A 97 4.31 -0.28 10.35
C GLY A 97 3.49 0.40 9.25
N SER A 98 4.14 1.15 8.36
CA SER A 98 3.47 1.85 7.27
C SER A 98 2.92 0.88 6.21
N VAL A 99 3.65 -0.22 5.92
CA VAL A 99 3.15 -1.28 5.04
C VAL A 99 1.90 -1.94 5.62
N ARG A 100 1.92 -2.35 6.90
CA ARG A 100 0.73 -2.95 7.56
C ARG A 100 -0.45 -2.00 7.59
N GLN A 101 -0.22 -0.71 7.84
CA GLN A 101 -1.29 0.30 7.82
C GLN A 101 -1.89 0.44 6.41
N ALA A 102 -1.05 0.45 5.37
CA ALA A 102 -1.51 0.51 3.99
C ALA A 102 -2.30 -0.74 3.58
N GLU A 103 -1.87 -1.93 4.01
CA GLU A 103 -2.61 -3.18 3.83
C GLU A 103 -3.99 -3.12 4.48
N ALA A 104 -4.08 -2.64 5.73
CA ALA A 104 -5.35 -2.51 6.43
C ALA A 104 -6.31 -1.53 5.74
N LEU A 105 -5.79 -0.43 5.20
CA LEU A 105 -6.59 0.56 4.45
C LEU A 105 -7.08 0.01 3.11
N LEU A 106 -6.26 -0.79 2.42
CA LEU A 106 -6.62 -1.39 1.13
C LEU A 106 -7.47 -2.66 1.29
N GLY A 107 -7.36 -3.33 2.44
CA GLY A 107 -8.06 -4.54 2.85
C GLY A 107 -9.31 -4.32 3.71
N GLY A 108 -9.84 -3.09 3.77
CA GLY A 108 -11.18 -2.82 4.31
C GLY A 108 -12.24 -3.75 3.69
N PRO A 109 -13.39 -3.97 4.36
CA PRO A 109 -14.28 -5.10 4.10
C PRO A 109 -14.54 -5.26 2.60
N GLU A 110 -14.19 -6.44 2.08
CA GLU A 110 -14.49 -6.85 0.72
C GLU A 110 -15.97 -6.55 0.45
N PRO A 111 -16.32 -5.73 -0.57
CA PRO A 111 -17.72 -5.63 -0.96
C PRO A 111 -18.19 -7.05 -1.27
N PRO A 112 -19.32 -7.50 -0.71
CA PRO A 112 -19.72 -8.90 -0.81
C PRO A 112 -19.72 -9.36 -2.27
N PRO A 113 -19.20 -10.56 -2.57
CA PRO A 113 -19.17 -11.10 -3.92
C PRO A 113 -20.63 -11.28 -4.40
N GLY A 114 -21.12 -10.32 -5.16
CA GLY A 114 -22.54 -10.28 -5.53
C GLY A 114 -23.09 -8.92 -5.95
N GLY A 115 -22.34 -7.82 -5.80
CA GLY A 115 -22.72 -6.50 -6.29
C GLY A 115 -22.64 -6.35 -7.82
N ARG A 116 -23.25 -7.26 -8.59
CA ARG A 116 -23.67 -6.89 -9.94
C ARG A 116 -24.60 -5.69 -9.77
N ALA A 117 -24.24 -4.57 -10.39
CA ALA A 117 -25.19 -3.53 -10.73
C ALA A 117 -26.28 -4.18 -11.60
N GLY A 118 -27.29 -4.74 -10.95
CA GLY A 118 -28.53 -5.12 -11.57
C GLY A 118 -29.10 -3.83 -12.12
N ASN A 119 -29.14 -3.75 -13.45
CA ASN A 119 -29.97 -2.81 -14.18
C ASN A 119 -31.44 -3.20 -13.90
N GLY A 120 -31.89 -2.94 -12.68
CA GLY A 120 -33.24 -3.19 -12.20
C GLY A 120 -34.03 -1.90 -12.41
N GLY A 121 -34.74 -1.84 -13.53
CA GLY A 121 -35.66 -0.74 -13.82
C GLY A 121 -36.61 -0.52 -12.64
N ALA A 122 -36.47 0.61 -11.98
CA ALA A 122 -37.52 1.13 -11.13
C ALA A 122 -38.71 1.45 -12.05
N ARG A 123 -39.69 0.54 -12.10
CA ARG A 123 -41.03 0.89 -12.57
C ARG A 123 -41.53 1.99 -11.66
N VAL A 124 -41.61 3.21 -12.20
CA VAL A 124 -42.39 4.29 -11.62
C VAL A 124 -43.84 3.83 -11.61
N THR A 125 -44.32 3.34 -10.46
CA THR A 125 -45.76 3.21 -10.21
C THR A 125 -46.30 4.59 -9.94
N ILE A 126 -46.91 5.19 -10.97
CA ILE A 126 -47.73 6.39 -10.86
C ILE A 126 -49.00 6.01 -10.07
N PRO A 127 -49.31 6.65 -8.93
CA PRO A 127 -50.61 6.46 -8.28
C PRO A 127 -51.71 7.15 -9.11
N PRO A 128 -52.91 6.55 -9.26
CA PRO A 128 -54.01 7.20 -9.97
C PRO A 128 -54.48 8.44 -9.21
N ALA A 129 -54.66 9.54 -9.95
CA ALA A 129 -55.24 10.77 -9.46
C ALA A 129 -56.65 10.49 -8.90
N GLY A 130 -56.85 10.80 -7.63
CA GLY A 130 -58.18 10.80 -7.00
C GLY A 130 -59.06 11.92 -7.59
N PRO A 131 -60.39 11.76 -7.56
CA PRO A 131 -61.30 12.72 -8.16
C PRO A 131 -61.35 14.02 -7.36
N GLU A 132 -61.24 15.16 -8.05
CA GLU A 132 -61.56 16.47 -7.51
C GLU A 132 -63.05 16.51 -7.17
N VAL A 133 -63.35 16.57 -5.87
CA VAL A 133 -64.70 16.85 -5.37
C VAL A 133 -64.79 18.35 -5.09
N ARG A 134 -65.38 19.03 -6.10
CA ARG A 134 -66.10 20.33 -6.11
C ARG A 134 -65.42 21.57 -5.57
#